data_AF-A0A7S3CGS6-F1
#
_entry.id   AF-A0A7S3CGS6-F1
#
_cell.length_a   1.000
_cell.length_b   1.000
_cell.length_c   1.000
_cell.angle_alpha   90.00
_cell.angle_beta   90.00
_cell.angle_gamma   90.00
#
_symmetry.space_group_name_H-M   'P 1'
#
loop_
_entity.id
_entity.type
_entity.pdbx_description
1 polymer ?
#
loop_
_entity_poly.entity_id
_entity_poly.type
_entity_poly.pdbx_seq_one_letter_code
_entity_poly.pdbx_strand_id
1 'polypeptide(L)'
;LTPRVSVTPPVNSVDTLEEDEGDQSGSQGSGVGKGGDLSTSEKARLAKEYDLKSMLAKCIGLVDSCLDEAVPQQYPDTIHAAMRHSLLGGGKRIRPALCLAAFELVHEVTAGEADDDVDVLKRSFLLRKCMPTACALEMIHTMSLIHDDLPCLDNDDFRRGKPTCHKVYGEDMAILAGGAPPPPALAAFSRG
;
A
#
# COMPACT_ATOMS: atom_id res chain seq x y z
N LEU A 1 -32.52 26.98 9.84
CA LEU A 1 -33.42 25.81 9.85
C LEU A 1 -32.91 24.81 8.82
N THR A 2 -32.05 23.89 9.24
CA THR A 2 -31.60 22.74 8.46
C THR A 2 -32.00 21.49 9.25
N PRO A 3 -32.70 20.51 8.65
CA PRO A 3 -33.20 19.36 9.40
C PRO A 3 -32.09 18.30 9.57
N ARG A 4 -31.93 17.82 10.81
CA ARG A 4 -31.18 16.60 11.14
C ARG A 4 -31.91 15.39 10.54
N VAL A 5 -31.24 14.63 9.67
CA VAL A 5 -31.69 13.30 9.28
C VAL A 5 -31.00 12.28 10.19
N SER A 6 -31.80 11.63 11.02
CA SER A 6 -31.44 10.48 11.84
C SER A 6 -31.41 9.20 10.99
N VAL A 7 -30.31 8.46 11.02
CA VAL A 7 -30.21 7.15 10.36
C VAL A 7 -30.03 6.08 11.44
N THR A 8 -31.04 5.24 11.61
CA THR A 8 -30.99 3.99 12.40
C THR A 8 -30.46 2.84 11.52
N PRO A 9 -29.70 1.88 12.07
CA PRO A 9 -29.24 0.72 11.31
C PRO A 9 -30.31 -0.39 11.25
N PRO A 10 -30.41 -1.18 10.17
CA PRO A 10 -31.28 -2.35 10.13
C PRO A 10 -30.61 -3.60 10.72
N VAL A 11 -31.49 -4.53 11.08
CA VAL A 11 -31.39 -5.61 12.04
C VAL A 11 -30.88 -6.90 11.37
N ASN A 12 -30.11 -7.71 12.11
CA ASN A 12 -29.75 -9.09 11.76
C ASN A 12 -31.00 -9.99 11.73
N SER A 13 -31.22 -10.68 10.62
CA SER A 13 -32.15 -11.81 10.52
C SER A 13 -31.35 -13.11 10.46
N VAL A 14 -31.35 -13.81 11.59
CA VAL A 14 -31.18 -15.26 11.69
C VAL A 14 -32.35 -15.93 10.97
N ASP A 15 -32.09 -16.95 10.15
CA ASP A 15 -33.06 -18.00 9.90
C ASP A 15 -32.36 -19.35 9.75
N THR A 16 -32.84 -20.25 10.60
CA THR A 16 -32.67 -21.69 10.71
C THR A 16 -33.27 -22.43 9.53
N LEU A 17 -32.61 -23.48 9.05
CA LEU A 17 -33.29 -24.64 8.47
C LEU A 17 -32.57 -25.92 8.92
N GLU A 18 -33.26 -26.67 9.78
CA GLU A 18 -33.09 -28.09 10.05
C GLU A 18 -33.64 -28.90 8.87
N GLU A 19 -33.08 -30.09 8.63
CA GLU A 19 -33.73 -31.32 8.12
C GLU A 19 -32.64 -32.36 7.75
N ASP A 20 -32.94 -33.66 7.71
CA ASP A 20 -32.89 -34.64 8.79
C ASP A 20 -32.50 -36.00 8.16
N GLU A 21 -32.02 -36.91 9.01
CA GLU A 21 -31.87 -38.40 8.94
C GLU A 21 -31.14 -39.20 7.83
N GLY A 22 -30.30 -40.14 8.34
CA GLY A 22 -30.20 -41.55 7.90
C GLY A 22 -28.90 -41.93 7.14
N ASP A 23 -28.20 -43.05 7.34
CA ASP A 23 -28.22 -44.21 8.24
C ASP A 23 -26.86 -44.95 8.05
N GLN A 24 -26.54 -45.89 8.95
CA GLN A 24 -25.30 -46.59 9.26
C GLN A 24 -24.67 -47.46 8.14
N SER A 25 -23.33 -47.60 8.16
CA SER A 25 -22.62 -48.85 8.54
C SER A 25 -21.14 -48.93 8.10
N GLY A 26 -20.27 -49.34 9.06
CA GLY A 26 -19.18 -50.31 8.88
C GLY A 26 -17.88 -49.95 8.13
N SER A 27 -16.76 -49.80 8.86
CA SER A 27 -15.67 -50.80 8.91
C SER A 27 -14.36 -50.24 9.51
N GLN A 28 -13.67 -51.09 10.27
CA GLN A 28 -12.39 -50.84 10.94
C GLN A 28 -11.21 -50.83 9.97
N GLY A 29 -10.18 -50.04 10.26
CA GLY A 29 -8.89 -50.09 9.56
C GLY A 29 -7.79 -49.30 10.26
N SER A 30 -6.90 -50.04 10.93
CA SER A 30 -5.72 -49.61 11.70
C SER A 30 -4.64 -48.95 10.84
N GLY A 31 -3.83 -48.03 11.40
CA GLY A 31 -2.61 -47.57 10.71
C GLY A 31 -1.96 -46.29 11.26
N VAL A 32 -1.22 -46.43 12.35
CA VAL A 32 -0.34 -45.41 12.96
C VAL A 32 0.75 -44.94 11.98
N GLY A 33 0.95 -43.62 11.86
CA GLY A 33 1.99 -43.03 11.03
C GLY A 33 2.31 -41.57 11.38
N LYS A 34 2.80 -41.35 12.62
CA LYS A 34 3.54 -40.17 13.14
C LYS A 34 3.39 -38.86 12.35
N GLY A 35 2.38 -38.07 12.72
CA GLY A 35 2.48 -36.62 12.60
C GLY A 35 3.58 -36.14 13.56
N GLY A 36 4.73 -35.73 13.02
CA GLY A 36 5.74 -35.03 13.80
C GLY A 36 5.14 -33.72 14.29
N ASP A 37 4.83 -33.64 15.58
CA ASP A 37 4.47 -32.39 16.23
C ASP A 37 5.66 -31.43 16.06
N LEU A 38 5.54 -30.49 15.13
CA LEU A 38 6.50 -29.39 15.01
C LEU A 38 6.58 -28.71 16.37
N SER A 39 7.82 -28.56 16.84
CA SER A 39 8.10 -28.00 18.15
C SER A 39 7.47 -26.60 18.27
N THR A 40 7.04 -26.22 19.47
CA THR A 40 6.50 -24.88 19.75
C THR A 40 7.44 -23.76 19.30
N SER A 41 8.75 -24.04 19.19
CA SER A 41 9.78 -23.16 18.62
C SER A 41 9.70 -23.02 17.09
N GLU A 42 9.43 -24.10 16.35
CA GLU A 42 9.23 -24.07 14.89
C GLU A 42 7.90 -23.43 14.51
N LYS A 43 6.84 -23.69 15.28
CA LYS A 43 5.56 -22.96 15.15
C LYS A 43 5.73 -21.47 15.47
N ALA A 44 6.55 -21.10 16.45
CA ALA A 44 6.87 -19.70 16.76
C ALA A 44 7.74 -19.02 15.69
N ARG A 45 8.65 -19.77 15.04
CA ARG A 45 9.42 -19.27 13.88
C ARG A 45 8.55 -19.10 12.62
N LEU A 46 7.58 -19.99 12.41
CA LEU A 46 6.58 -19.90 11.32
C LEU A 46 5.50 -18.86 11.60
N ALA A 47 5.15 -18.65 12.87
CA ALA A 47 4.19 -17.66 13.37
C ALA A 47 4.88 -16.40 13.91
N LYS A 48 5.99 -15.97 13.29
CA LYS A 48 6.23 -14.53 13.19
C LYS A 48 5.12 -14.01 12.29
N GLU A 49 3.91 -13.89 12.85
CA GLU A 49 2.70 -13.44 12.18
C GLU A 49 3.03 -12.05 11.66
N TYR A 50 3.44 -12.03 10.39
CA TYR A 50 3.94 -10.83 9.76
C TYR A 50 2.72 -9.93 9.64
N ASP A 51 2.57 -8.99 10.57
CA ASP A 51 1.44 -8.06 10.57
C ASP A 51 1.58 -7.12 9.39
N LEU A 52 1.09 -7.62 8.25
CA LEU A 52 1.11 -6.94 6.97
C LEU A 52 0.38 -5.60 7.07
N LYS A 53 -0.68 -5.52 7.89
CA LYS A 53 -1.44 -4.28 8.06
C LYS A 53 -0.60 -3.23 8.77
N SER A 54 0.07 -3.58 9.87
CA SER A 54 0.96 -2.66 10.58
C SER A 54 2.18 -2.26 9.74
N MET A 55 2.78 -3.20 9.00
CA MET A 55 3.89 -2.87 8.10
C MET A 55 3.44 -1.89 7.00
N LEU A 56 2.32 -2.18 6.32
CA LEU A 56 1.78 -1.30 5.29
C LEU A 56 1.44 0.09 5.85
N ALA A 57 0.83 0.17 7.03
CA ALA A 57 0.52 1.44 7.67
C ALA A 57 1.78 2.28 7.94
N LYS A 58 2.87 1.66 8.43
CA LYS A 58 4.17 2.31 8.62
C LYS A 58 4.77 2.76 7.28
N CYS A 59 4.74 1.90 6.26
CA CYS A 59 5.21 2.24 4.91
C CYS A 59 4.45 3.42 4.31
N ILE A 60 3.13 3.44 4.44
CA ILE A 60 2.29 4.55 3.94
C ILE A 60 2.73 5.87 4.59
N GLY A 61 2.87 5.92 5.91
CA GLY A 61 3.28 7.14 6.61
C GLY A 61 4.68 7.64 6.21
N LEU A 62 5.65 6.74 6.05
CA LEU A 62 7.01 7.10 5.62
C LEU A 62 7.04 7.61 4.17
N VAL A 63 6.33 6.92 3.28
CA VAL A 63 6.27 7.26 1.86
C VAL A 63 5.51 8.56 1.64
N ASP A 64 4.38 8.76 2.31
CA ASP A 64 3.60 10.00 2.16
C ASP A 64 4.40 11.22 2.63
N SER A 65 5.13 11.12 3.74
CA SER A 65 6.04 12.19 4.19
C SER A 65 7.16 12.46 3.18
N CYS A 66 7.78 11.40 2.63
CA CYS A 66 8.84 11.57 1.65
C CYS A 66 8.34 12.16 0.31
N LEU A 67 7.13 11.77 -0.13
CA LEU A 67 6.50 12.34 -1.31
C LEU A 67 6.12 13.82 -1.11
N ASP A 68 5.66 14.18 0.08
CA ASP A 68 5.33 15.55 0.44
C ASP A 68 6.57 16.46 0.38
N GLU A 69 7.69 15.99 0.93
CA GLU A 69 8.99 16.66 0.85
C GLU A 69 9.54 16.70 -0.58
N ALA A 70 9.36 15.64 -1.36
CA ALA A 70 9.90 15.55 -2.71
C ALA A 70 9.22 16.51 -3.69
N VAL A 71 7.93 16.80 -3.50
CA VAL A 71 7.14 17.68 -4.39
C VAL A 71 6.66 18.91 -3.63
N PRO A 72 7.54 19.86 -3.27
CA PRO A 72 7.13 21.05 -2.53
C PRO A 72 6.18 21.92 -3.37
N GLN A 73 5.33 22.70 -2.67
CA GLN A 73 4.55 23.74 -3.31
C GLN A 73 5.48 24.90 -3.69
N GLN A 74 5.64 25.14 -4.99
CA GLN A 74 6.53 26.18 -5.51
C GLN A 74 6.03 26.68 -6.88
N TYR A 75 6.60 27.80 -7.34
CA TYR A 75 6.28 28.36 -8.64
C TYR A 75 6.74 27.45 -9.79
N PRO A 76 5.91 27.20 -10.83
CA PRO A 76 4.52 27.65 -10.99
C PRO A 76 3.53 26.90 -10.09
N ASP A 77 2.79 27.65 -9.26
CA ASP A 77 2.02 27.10 -8.14
C ASP A 77 0.93 26.11 -8.58
N THR A 78 0.28 26.39 -9.72
CA THR A 78 -0.86 25.59 -10.19
C THR A 78 -0.45 24.18 -10.61
N ILE A 79 0.71 24.02 -11.25
CA ILE A 79 1.21 22.69 -11.66
C ILE A 79 1.59 21.89 -10.41
N HIS A 80 2.30 22.51 -9.48
CA HIS A 80 2.67 21.87 -8.22
C HIS A 80 1.43 21.48 -7.39
N ALA A 81 0.41 22.34 -7.35
CA ALA A 81 -0.85 22.02 -6.69
C ALA A 81 -1.57 20.84 -7.36
N ALA A 82 -1.62 20.80 -8.70
CA ALA A 82 -2.24 19.71 -9.45
C ALA A 82 -1.51 18.36 -9.26
N MET A 83 -0.18 18.37 -9.29
CA MET A 83 0.64 17.18 -8.98
C MET A 83 0.39 16.70 -7.55
N ARG A 84 0.43 17.60 -6.57
CA ARG A 84 0.23 17.27 -5.15
C ARG A 84 -1.18 16.77 -4.86
N HIS A 85 -2.21 17.32 -5.51
CA HIS A 85 -3.62 16.90 -5.37
C HIS A 85 -3.78 15.40 -5.64
N SER A 86 -3.19 14.92 -6.74
CA SER A 86 -3.29 13.52 -7.15
C SER A 86 -2.33 12.64 -6.35
N LEU A 87 -1.09 13.09 -6.14
CA LEU A 87 -0.03 12.30 -5.50
C LEU A 87 -0.28 12.10 -4.00
N LEU A 88 -0.65 13.16 -3.30
CA LEU A 88 -0.97 13.15 -1.86
C LEU A 88 -2.46 12.90 -1.61
N GLY A 89 -3.19 12.47 -2.64
CA GLY A 89 -4.60 12.09 -2.58
C GLY A 89 -4.91 10.91 -1.63
N GLY A 90 -3.87 10.26 -1.10
CA GLY A 90 -3.93 9.02 -0.32
C GLY A 90 -3.90 7.80 -1.24
N GLY A 91 -3.73 6.59 -0.71
CA GLY A 91 -3.68 5.35 -1.49
C GLY A 91 -3.15 4.18 -0.68
N LYS A 92 -3.20 2.97 -1.23
CA LYS A 92 -2.68 1.78 -0.52
C LYS A 92 -1.14 1.70 -0.51
N ARG A 93 -0.47 2.51 -1.35
CA ARG A 93 0.99 2.57 -1.53
C ARG A 93 1.65 1.18 -1.69
N ILE A 94 0.98 0.28 -2.40
CA ILE A 94 1.44 -1.11 -2.60
C ILE A 94 2.76 -1.15 -3.36
N ARG A 95 2.95 -0.28 -4.36
CA ARG A 95 4.18 -0.24 -5.18
C ARG A 95 5.41 0.14 -4.35
N PRO A 96 5.39 1.24 -3.56
CA PRO A 96 6.43 1.52 -2.59
C PRO A 96 6.67 0.37 -1.62
N ALA A 97 5.61 -0.19 -1.02
CA ALA A 97 5.75 -1.26 -0.04
C ALA A 97 6.43 -2.51 -0.62
N LEU A 98 6.08 -2.90 -1.84
CA LEU A 98 6.72 -4.01 -2.56
C LEU A 98 8.18 -3.70 -2.88
N CYS A 99 8.50 -2.47 -3.28
CA CYS A 99 9.88 -2.05 -3.55
C CYS A 99 10.75 -2.15 -2.29
N LEU A 100 10.25 -1.64 -1.17
CA LEU A 100 10.94 -1.72 0.13
C LEU A 100 11.10 -3.18 0.59
N ALA A 101 10.05 -3.99 0.49
CA ALA A 101 10.10 -5.40 0.89
C ALA A 101 11.06 -6.22 0.02
N ALA A 102 11.10 -5.98 -1.29
CA ALA A 102 12.03 -6.65 -2.19
C ALA A 102 13.49 -6.27 -1.86
N PHE A 103 13.74 -5.00 -1.57
CA PHE A 103 15.07 -4.53 -1.18
C PHE A 103 15.52 -5.15 0.15
N GLU A 104 14.64 -5.19 1.14
CA GLU A 104 14.87 -5.85 2.43
C GLU A 104 15.17 -7.33 2.24
N LEU A 105 14.38 -8.06 1.45
CA LEU A 105 14.59 -9.48 1.19
C LEU A 105 15.96 -9.76 0.56
N VAL A 106 16.36 -9.00 -0.46
CA VAL A 106 17.65 -9.18 -1.12
C VAL A 106 18.81 -8.89 -0.16
N HIS A 107 18.66 -7.90 0.71
CA HIS A 107 19.72 -7.53 1.66
C HIS A 107 19.78 -8.44 2.89
N GLU A 108 18.66 -8.96 3.38
CA GLU A 108 18.62 -9.98 4.45
C GLU A 108 19.24 -11.30 3.95
N VAL A 109 18.95 -11.72 2.72
CA VAL A 109 19.57 -12.94 2.13
C VAL A 109 21.11 -12.81 2.04
N THR A 110 21.64 -11.59 1.94
CA THR A 110 23.10 -11.35 1.92
C THR A 110 23.71 -11.13 3.30
N ALA A 111 22.91 -10.81 4.32
CA ALA A 111 23.35 -10.55 5.67
C ALA A 111 23.06 -11.80 6.53
N GLY A 112 24.04 -12.66 6.71
CA GLY A 112 23.94 -13.79 7.66
C GLY A 112 23.50 -13.32 9.06
N GLU A 113 22.96 -14.26 9.86
CA GLU A 113 22.35 -14.06 11.19
C GLU A 113 23.03 -12.92 11.97
N ALA A 114 22.31 -11.82 12.14
CA ALA A 114 22.80 -10.61 12.80
C ALA A 114 22.06 -10.38 14.12
N ASP A 115 22.77 -9.82 15.09
CA ASP A 115 22.25 -9.41 16.39
C ASP A 115 21.21 -8.28 16.27
N ASP A 116 20.20 -8.28 17.15
CA ASP A 116 19.00 -7.41 17.08
C ASP A 116 19.31 -5.90 16.95
N ASP A 117 20.37 -5.39 17.59
CA ASP A 117 20.75 -3.96 17.54
C ASP A 117 21.34 -3.55 16.18
N VAL A 118 22.01 -4.48 15.49
CA VAL A 118 22.61 -4.24 14.18
C VAL A 118 21.54 -4.19 13.09
N ASP A 119 20.43 -4.93 13.28
CA ASP A 119 19.31 -4.99 12.34
C ASP A 119 18.55 -3.67 12.23
N VAL A 120 18.36 -2.95 13.34
CA VAL A 120 17.66 -1.65 13.32
C VAL A 120 18.45 -0.60 12.52
N LEU A 121 19.77 -0.54 12.71
CA LEU A 121 20.63 0.41 12.00
C LEU A 121 20.73 0.06 10.51
N LYS A 122 20.90 -1.23 10.18
CA LYS A 122 20.88 -1.71 8.79
C LYS A 122 19.57 -1.37 8.09
N ARG A 123 18.42 -1.63 8.72
CA ARG A 123 17.11 -1.35 8.13
C ARG A 123 16.93 0.14 7.87
N SER A 124 17.36 1.00 8.80
CA SER A 124 17.32 2.46 8.61
C SER A 124 18.18 2.93 7.44
N PHE A 125 19.37 2.35 7.27
CA PHE A 125 20.24 2.62 6.12
C PHE A 125 19.62 2.15 4.81
N LEU A 126 19.08 0.92 4.78
CA LEU A 126 18.42 0.35 3.60
C LEU A 126 17.20 1.18 3.19
N LEU A 127 16.38 1.59 4.15
CA LEU A 127 15.23 2.48 3.92
C LEU A 127 15.69 3.80 3.27
N ARG A 128 16.76 4.44 3.77
CA ARG A 128 17.29 5.67 3.17
C ARG A 128 17.73 5.50 1.72
N LYS A 129 18.31 4.35 1.36
CA LYS A 129 18.76 4.06 -0.01
C LYS A 129 17.61 3.69 -0.96
N CYS A 130 16.59 2.99 -0.46
CA CYS A 130 15.49 2.48 -1.28
C CYS A 130 14.31 3.45 -1.41
N MET A 131 14.06 4.30 -0.38
CA MET A 131 12.94 5.24 -0.36
C MET A 131 12.80 6.13 -1.62
N PRO A 132 13.88 6.65 -2.22
CA PRO A 132 13.78 7.49 -3.41
C PRO A 132 13.21 6.72 -4.60
N THR A 133 13.66 5.48 -4.79
CA THR A 133 13.16 4.58 -5.83
C THR A 133 11.70 4.22 -5.58
N ALA A 134 11.36 3.90 -4.33
CA ALA A 134 9.98 3.60 -3.93
C ALA A 134 9.04 4.79 -4.21
N CYS A 135 9.46 6.00 -3.88
CA CYS A 135 8.73 7.22 -4.18
C CYS A 135 8.62 7.48 -5.69
N ALA A 136 9.70 7.24 -6.46
CA ALA A 136 9.70 7.43 -7.90
C ALA A 136 8.64 6.56 -8.59
N LEU A 137 8.52 5.31 -8.15
CA LEU A 137 7.51 4.37 -8.64
C LEU A 137 6.09 4.85 -8.35
N GLU A 138 5.83 5.40 -7.17
CA GLU A 138 4.51 5.93 -6.82
C GLU A 138 4.19 7.22 -7.58
N MET A 139 5.19 8.06 -7.86
CA MET A 139 5.03 9.26 -8.67
C MET A 139 4.65 8.90 -10.10
N ILE A 140 5.41 8.01 -10.74
CA ILE A 140 5.12 7.52 -12.09
C ILE A 140 3.73 6.88 -12.14
N HIS A 141 3.39 6.06 -11.14
CA HIS A 141 2.07 5.46 -11.04
C HIS A 141 0.96 6.51 -10.93
N THR A 142 1.15 7.54 -10.13
CA THR A 142 0.15 8.60 -9.97
C THR A 142 0.01 9.41 -11.26
N MET A 143 1.13 9.74 -11.90
CA MET A 143 1.17 10.48 -13.16
C MET A 143 0.42 9.74 -14.28
N SER A 144 0.57 8.41 -14.36
CA SER A 144 -0.20 7.61 -15.33
C SER A 144 -1.70 7.70 -15.06
N LEU A 145 -2.13 7.60 -13.79
CA LEU A 145 -3.53 7.70 -13.42
C LEU A 145 -4.15 9.07 -13.74
N ILE A 146 -3.37 10.15 -13.65
CA ILE A 146 -3.84 11.50 -14.04
C ILE A 146 -4.20 11.53 -15.53
N HIS A 147 -3.40 10.89 -16.38
CA HIS A 147 -3.68 10.80 -17.81
C HIS A 147 -4.82 9.83 -18.09
N ASP A 148 -4.87 8.67 -17.43
CA ASP A 148 -5.98 7.71 -17.56
C ASP A 148 -7.33 8.37 -17.25
N ASP A 149 -7.38 9.27 -16.24
CA ASP A 149 -8.59 9.99 -15.84
C ASP A 149 -9.13 10.96 -16.92
N LEU A 150 -8.35 11.34 -17.94
CA LEU A 150 -8.76 12.35 -18.90
C LEU A 150 -10.01 11.92 -19.70
N PRO A 151 -10.83 12.88 -20.18
CA PRO A 151 -12.03 12.59 -20.96
C PRO A 151 -11.80 11.76 -22.24
N CYS A 152 -10.58 11.80 -22.77
CA CYS A 152 -10.18 11.04 -23.96
C CYS A 152 -9.78 9.58 -23.66
N LEU A 153 -9.61 9.20 -22.39
CA LEU A 153 -9.22 7.87 -21.94
C LEU A 153 -10.35 7.23 -21.14
N ASP A 154 -10.37 7.36 -19.80
CA ASP A 154 -11.42 6.76 -18.95
C ASP A 154 -12.56 7.74 -18.62
N ASN A 155 -12.33 9.05 -18.74
CA ASN A 155 -13.30 10.09 -18.39
C ASN A 155 -13.84 9.96 -16.94
N ASP A 156 -12.95 9.60 -16.01
CA ASP A 156 -13.29 9.41 -14.60
C ASP A 156 -13.47 10.77 -13.91
N ASP A 157 -14.67 11.04 -13.38
CA ASP A 157 -14.92 12.27 -12.60
C ASP A 157 -14.33 12.19 -11.18
N PHE A 158 -14.16 10.99 -10.62
CA PHE A 158 -13.73 10.76 -9.25
C PHE A 158 -12.69 9.65 -9.14
N ARG A 159 -11.66 9.89 -8.31
CA ARG A 159 -10.66 8.90 -7.94
C ARG A 159 -10.42 8.93 -6.44
N ARG A 160 -10.47 7.75 -5.81
CA ARG A 160 -10.28 7.60 -4.34
C ARG A 160 -11.23 8.51 -3.52
N GLY A 161 -12.45 8.72 -4.02
CA GLY A 161 -13.46 9.58 -3.39
C GLY A 161 -13.23 11.10 -3.54
N LYS A 162 -12.24 11.52 -4.35
CA LYS A 162 -11.95 12.92 -4.64
C LYS A 162 -12.15 13.21 -6.13
N PRO A 163 -12.51 14.45 -6.53
CA PRO A 163 -12.56 14.82 -7.94
C PRO A 163 -11.18 14.61 -8.60
N THR A 164 -11.17 14.09 -9.82
CA THR A 164 -9.93 13.85 -10.57
C THR A 164 -9.24 15.17 -10.94
N CYS A 165 -7.96 15.09 -11.30
CA CYS A 165 -7.13 16.27 -11.54
C CYS A 165 -7.73 17.21 -12.58
N HIS A 166 -8.26 16.66 -13.68
CA HIS A 166 -8.84 17.45 -14.77
C HIS A 166 -10.16 18.12 -14.38
N LYS A 167 -10.92 17.56 -13.42
CA LYS A 167 -12.13 18.19 -12.88
C LYS A 167 -11.85 19.38 -11.98
N VAL A 168 -10.70 19.39 -11.31
CA VAL A 168 -10.30 20.49 -10.40
C VAL A 168 -9.53 21.57 -11.13
N TYR A 169 -8.58 21.18 -11.98
CA TYR A 169 -7.60 22.11 -12.57
C TYR A 169 -7.75 22.31 -14.08
N GLY A 170 -8.62 21.54 -14.75
CA GLY A 170 -8.72 21.52 -16.20
C GLY A 170 -7.85 20.44 -16.85
N GLU A 171 -8.22 20.05 -18.08
CA GLU A 171 -7.53 19.01 -18.85
C GLU A 171 -6.10 19.39 -19.20
N ASP A 172 -5.86 20.65 -19.57
CA ASP A 172 -4.53 21.18 -19.89
C ASP A 172 -3.56 21.03 -18.71
N MET A 173 -4.01 21.42 -17.51
CA MET A 173 -3.23 21.29 -16.29
C MET A 173 -3.02 19.83 -15.88
N ALA A 174 -4.02 18.97 -16.08
CA ALA A 174 -3.89 17.54 -15.83
C ALA A 174 -2.87 16.89 -16.78
N ILE A 175 -2.87 17.26 -18.07
CA ILE A 175 -1.87 16.79 -19.04
C ILE A 175 -0.46 17.21 -18.60
N LEU A 176 -0.27 18.47 -18.21
CA LEU A 176 1.01 18.99 -17.74
C LEU A 176 1.46 18.31 -16.43
N ALA A 177 0.55 18.12 -15.47
CA ALA A 177 0.85 17.49 -14.19
C ALA A 177 1.23 16.01 -14.34
N GLY A 178 0.54 15.27 -15.22
CA GLY A 178 0.88 13.87 -15.53
C GLY A 178 2.15 13.72 -16.39
N GLY A 179 2.50 14.75 -17.18
CA GLY A 179 3.72 14.77 -18.00
C GLY A 179 4.97 15.29 -17.28
N ALA A 180 4.84 15.81 -16.06
CA ALA A 180 5.96 16.37 -15.31
C ALA A 180 6.94 15.27 -14.90
N PRO A 181 8.26 15.44 -15.11
CA PRO A 181 9.24 14.46 -14.64
C PRO A 181 9.29 14.45 -13.10
N PRO A 182 9.78 13.35 -12.48
CA PRO A 182 10.04 13.33 -11.06
C PRO A 182 10.98 14.48 -10.63
N PRO A 183 10.75 15.10 -9.47
CA PRO A 183 11.47 16.26 -9.01
C PRO A 183 12.96 15.95 -8.81
N PRO A 184 13.86 16.92 -9.05
CA PRO A 184 15.30 16.75 -8.84
C PRO A 184 15.67 16.29 -7.43
N ALA A 185 14.86 16.64 -6.42
CA ALA A 185 15.04 16.19 -5.04
C ALA A 185 15.14 14.66 -4.95
N LEU A 186 14.32 13.93 -5.69
CA LEU A 186 14.34 12.48 -5.76
C LEU A 186 15.61 11.93 -6.43
N ALA A 187 16.08 12.62 -7.48
CA ALA A 187 17.32 12.30 -8.17
C ALA A 187 18.57 12.62 -7.32
N ALA A 188 18.47 13.56 -6.37
CA ALA A 188 19.54 13.88 -5.43
C ALA A 188 19.70 12.78 -4.37
N PHE A 189 18.59 12.19 -3.91
CA PHE A 189 18.66 11.06 -2.97
C PHE A 189 19.36 9.81 -3.55
N SER A 190 19.35 9.62 -4.87
CA SER A 190 20.09 8.53 -5.53
C SER A 190 21.63 8.72 -5.51
N ARG A 191 22.13 9.92 -5.15
CA ARG A 191 23.57 10.27 -5.22
C ARG A 191 24.28 10.28 -3.86
N GLY A 192 23.56 10.03 -2.76
CA GLY A 192 24.13 9.84 -1.42
C GLY A 192 24.24 8.38 -1.07
#